data_AF-A0A7C4VMK2-F1
#
_entry.id   AF-A0A7C4VMK2-F1
#
_cell.length_a   1.000
_cell.length_b   1.000
_cell.length_c   1.000
_cell.angle_alpha   90.00
_cell.angle_beta   90.00
_cell.angle_gamma   90.00
#
_symmetry.space_group_name_H-M   'P 1'
#
loop_
_entity.id
_entity.type
_entity.pdbx_description
1 polymer ?
#
loop_
_entity_poly.entity_id
_entity_poly.type
_entity_poly.pdbx_seq_one_letter_code
_entity_poly.pdbx_strand_id
1 'polypeptide(L)'
;MSFSSFLYHRLLKEKLEKAFLDVFKQHIDKSILELDENNPLIRKERQMKMGPLYSPTCDVAVGPFSFKEGNLNDVYYHLTRIEEIKCFVKGLQKISLGSGYNEVLLDLNNNPRCFIAVEIENTTAKDVKHLLGSITNCSLLGKIGITIIFDEYLDYGRRLLEYLAFAKRVKKASKDLFGNVFVVSKSCIDHLLQISE
;
A
#
# COMPACT_ATOMS: atom_id res chain seq x y z
N MET A 1 -6.09 18.76 7.44
CA MET A 1 -5.11 18.32 6.42
C MET A 1 -4.45 19.57 5.86
N SER A 2 -3.13 19.72 6.01
CA SER A 2 -2.42 20.91 5.52
C SER A 2 -2.38 20.93 3.99
N PHE A 3 -2.22 22.13 3.39
CA PHE A 3 -2.07 22.29 1.93
C PHE A 3 -0.92 21.42 1.38
N SER A 4 0.18 21.31 2.13
CA SER A 4 1.33 20.45 1.83
C SER A 4 0.94 18.97 1.72
N SER A 5 0.10 18.46 2.62
CA SER A 5 -0.38 17.07 2.56
C SER A 5 -1.25 16.84 1.32
N PHE A 6 -2.18 17.75 0.99
CA PHE A 6 -2.98 17.58 -0.23
C PHE A 6 -2.12 17.53 -1.50
N LEU A 7 -1.15 18.44 -1.61
CA LEU A 7 -0.22 18.48 -2.75
C LEU A 7 0.57 17.18 -2.85
N TYR A 8 1.05 16.65 -1.73
CA TYR A 8 1.81 15.41 -1.69
C TYR A 8 1.01 14.21 -2.20
N HIS A 9 -0.27 14.07 -1.81
CA HIS A 9 -1.10 12.95 -2.29
C HIS A 9 -1.27 13.00 -3.81
N ARG A 10 -1.39 14.21 -4.38
CA ARG A 10 -1.47 14.41 -5.84
C ARG A 10 -0.17 14.01 -6.53
N LEU A 11 0.97 14.50 -6.04
CA LEU A 11 2.29 14.19 -6.62
C LEU A 11 2.59 12.69 -6.55
N LEU A 12 2.29 12.05 -5.41
CA LEU A 12 2.46 10.61 -5.26
C LEU A 12 1.62 9.83 -6.27
N LYS A 13 0.34 10.19 -6.42
CA LYS A 13 -0.56 9.58 -7.42
C LYS A 13 0.04 9.71 -8.82
N GLU A 14 0.46 10.90 -9.22
CA GLU A 14 1.04 11.16 -10.55
C GLU A 14 2.31 10.34 -10.80
N LYS A 15 3.17 10.16 -9.79
CA LYS A 15 4.37 9.31 -9.93
C LYS A 15 4.04 7.83 -10.03
N LEU A 16 3.06 7.35 -9.29
CA LEU A 16 2.58 5.98 -9.41
C LEU A 16 1.95 5.73 -10.80
N GLU A 17 1.21 6.72 -11.33
CA GLU A 17 0.69 6.68 -12.71
C GLU A 17 1.82 6.60 -13.73
N LYS A 18 2.82 7.48 -13.61
CA LYS A 18 3.99 7.45 -14.50
C LYS A 18 4.76 6.14 -14.41
N ALA A 19 4.87 5.56 -13.21
CA ALA A 19 5.64 4.33 -12.99
C ALA A 19 4.93 3.08 -13.50
N PHE A 20 3.60 2.99 -13.35
CA PHE A 20 2.91 1.70 -13.49
C PHE A 20 1.77 1.68 -14.49
N LEU A 21 1.24 2.81 -14.95
CA LEU A 21 0.04 2.80 -15.79
C LEU A 21 0.27 2.05 -17.11
N ASP A 22 1.41 2.26 -17.77
CA ASP A 22 1.73 1.57 -19.01
C ASP A 22 2.06 0.09 -18.79
N VAL A 23 2.75 -0.22 -17.69
CA VAL A 23 3.01 -1.61 -17.27
C VAL A 23 1.69 -2.37 -17.10
N PHE A 24 0.72 -1.78 -16.43
CA PHE A 24 -0.61 -2.38 -16.22
C PHE A 24 -1.40 -2.54 -17.51
N LYS A 25 -1.40 -1.52 -18.39
CA LYS A 25 -2.08 -1.62 -19.69
C LYS A 25 -1.53 -2.74 -20.59
N GLN A 26 -0.25 -3.08 -20.42
CA GLN A 26 0.40 -4.15 -21.20
C GLN A 26 0.15 -5.56 -20.65
N HIS A 27 -0.07 -5.69 -19.33
CA HIS A 27 -0.09 -6.99 -18.66
C HIS A 27 -1.44 -7.39 -18.06
N ILE A 28 -2.39 -6.47 -17.96
CA ILE A 28 -3.75 -6.76 -17.48
C ILE A 28 -4.64 -7.01 -18.69
N ASP A 29 -5.47 -8.04 -18.60
CA ASP A 29 -6.46 -8.35 -19.63
C ASP A 29 -7.38 -7.14 -19.89
N LYS A 30 -7.64 -6.88 -21.18
CA LYS A 30 -8.44 -5.73 -21.63
C LYS A 30 -9.84 -5.74 -21.01
N SER A 31 -10.46 -6.91 -20.82
CA SER A 31 -11.78 -7.03 -20.18
C SER A 31 -11.78 -6.55 -18.73
N ILE A 32 -10.66 -6.67 -18.02
CA ILE A 32 -10.51 -6.15 -16.65
C ILE A 32 -10.29 -4.63 -16.70
N LEU A 33 -9.46 -4.14 -17.62
CA LEU A 33 -9.19 -2.71 -17.78
C LEU A 33 -10.44 -1.90 -18.15
N GLU A 34 -11.37 -2.51 -18.89
CA GLU A 34 -12.62 -1.88 -19.34
C GLU A 34 -13.71 -1.82 -18.26
N LEU A 35 -13.50 -2.45 -17.10
CA LEU A 35 -14.44 -2.32 -15.98
C LEU A 35 -14.47 -0.88 -15.45
N ASP A 36 -15.65 -0.36 -15.17
CA ASP A 36 -15.85 1.00 -14.63
C ASP A 36 -15.03 1.25 -13.37
N GLU A 37 -14.91 0.25 -12.49
CA GLU A 37 -14.10 0.34 -11.29
C GLU A 37 -12.62 0.60 -11.55
N ASN A 38 -12.10 0.19 -12.71
CA ASN A 38 -10.71 0.35 -13.14
C ASN A 38 -10.44 1.62 -13.94
N ASN A 39 -11.43 2.52 -14.05
CA ASN A 39 -11.28 3.80 -14.72
C ASN A 39 -11.50 4.99 -13.74
N PRO A 40 -10.42 5.61 -13.19
CA PRO A 40 -9.01 5.34 -13.44
C PRO A 40 -8.43 4.22 -12.57
N LEU A 41 -7.36 3.57 -13.04
CA LEU A 41 -6.63 2.51 -12.32
C LEU A 41 -5.90 3.00 -11.07
N ILE A 42 -5.53 4.28 -11.02
CA ILE A 42 -4.81 4.85 -9.89
C ILE A 42 -5.58 6.06 -9.41
N ARG A 43 -5.99 6.04 -8.14
CA ARG A 43 -6.88 7.07 -7.60
C ARG A 43 -6.78 7.21 -6.10
N LYS A 44 -7.29 8.34 -5.62
CA LYS A 44 -7.66 8.48 -4.22
C LYS A 44 -8.88 7.62 -3.94
N GLU A 45 -8.84 6.78 -2.91
CA GLU A 45 -9.90 5.82 -2.64
C GLU A 45 -10.54 6.00 -1.27
N ARG A 46 -11.69 6.67 -1.26
CA ARG A 46 -12.40 7.05 -0.04
C ARG A 46 -13.65 6.22 0.23
N GLN A 47 -14.06 5.35 -0.69
CA GLN A 47 -15.30 4.59 -0.60
C GLN A 47 -15.22 3.29 -1.40
N MET A 48 -14.30 2.38 -1.05
CA MET A 48 -14.39 1.02 -1.58
C MET A 48 -15.74 0.43 -1.12
N LYS A 49 -16.60 0.05 -2.06
CA LYS A 49 -17.93 -0.51 -1.73
C LYS A 49 -17.90 -2.02 -1.95
N MET A 50 -18.00 -2.76 -0.85
CA MET A 50 -18.04 -4.22 -0.79
C MET A 50 -19.42 -4.67 -0.33
N GLY A 51 -20.45 -4.45 -1.17
CA GLY A 51 -21.83 -4.79 -0.82
C GLY A 51 -22.27 -4.19 0.54
N PRO A 52 -22.89 -4.96 1.45
CA PRO A 52 -23.33 -4.47 2.77
C PRO A 52 -22.19 -4.35 3.81
N LEU A 53 -20.98 -4.80 3.48
CA LEU A 53 -19.86 -4.82 4.42
C LEU A 53 -19.12 -3.48 4.42
N TYR A 54 -18.66 -3.08 5.61
CA TYR A 54 -17.69 -2.00 5.72
C TYR A 54 -16.41 -2.37 4.97
N SER A 55 -15.93 -1.48 4.11
CA SER A 55 -14.60 -1.57 3.53
C SER A 55 -13.73 -0.44 4.08
N PRO A 56 -12.50 -0.74 4.49
CA PRO A 56 -11.51 0.29 4.74
C PRO A 56 -11.28 1.18 3.52
N THR A 57 -10.75 2.37 3.76
CA THR A 57 -10.35 3.35 2.75
C THR A 57 -8.83 3.48 2.74
N CYS A 58 -8.27 4.06 1.68
CA CYS A 58 -6.85 4.44 1.68
C CYS A 58 -6.60 5.72 0.90
N ASP A 59 -5.54 6.43 1.22
CA ASP A 59 -5.22 7.70 0.57
C ASP A 59 -4.98 7.59 -0.93
N VAL A 60 -4.27 6.54 -1.37
CA VAL A 60 -4.05 6.22 -2.79
C VAL A 60 -4.17 4.71 -2.99
N ALA A 61 -4.96 4.31 -3.99
CA ALA A 61 -5.12 2.93 -4.39
C ALA A 61 -4.71 2.76 -5.85
N VAL A 62 -4.08 1.61 -6.13
CA VAL A 62 -3.58 1.21 -7.45
C VAL A 62 -4.23 -0.12 -7.83
N GLY A 63 -4.91 -0.11 -8.98
CA GLY A 63 -5.65 -1.24 -9.53
C GLY A 63 -4.75 -2.33 -10.16
N PRO A 64 -5.37 -3.39 -10.72
CA PRO A 64 -6.81 -3.49 -10.93
C PRO A 64 -7.57 -3.66 -9.61
N PHE A 65 -8.85 -3.33 -9.60
CA PHE A 65 -9.69 -3.30 -8.42
C PHE A 65 -10.65 -4.48 -8.39
N SER A 66 -10.79 -5.08 -7.21
CA SER A 66 -11.61 -6.28 -6.97
C SER A 66 -12.76 -5.97 -6.00
N PHE A 67 -13.70 -5.13 -6.45
CA PHE A 67 -14.83 -4.66 -5.63
C PHE A 67 -16.08 -5.54 -5.72
N LYS A 68 -16.23 -6.29 -6.81
CA LYS A 68 -17.33 -7.23 -7.00
C LYS A 68 -17.02 -8.58 -6.36
N GLU A 69 -18.05 -9.40 -6.21
CA GLU A 69 -17.94 -10.77 -5.71
C GLU A 69 -16.99 -11.58 -6.60
N GLY A 70 -15.98 -12.20 -5.99
CA GLY A 70 -14.79 -12.73 -6.66
C GLY A 70 -13.51 -12.04 -6.16
N ASN A 71 -12.35 -12.54 -6.58
CA ASN A 71 -11.07 -11.88 -6.35
C ASN A 71 -10.23 -11.87 -7.63
N LEU A 72 -9.37 -10.86 -7.78
CA LEU A 72 -8.38 -10.79 -8.86
C LEU A 72 -7.01 -11.32 -8.42
N ASN A 73 -6.97 -12.29 -7.48
CA ASN A 73 -5.73 -12.69 -6.84
C ASN A 73 -4.72 -13.29 -7.83
N ASP A 74 -5.17 -14.04 -8.83
CA ASP A 74 -4.31 -14.59 -9.89
C ASP A 74 -3.70 -13.48 -10.76
N VAL A 75 -4.48 -12.44 -11.07
CA VAL A 75 -4.00 -11.25 -11.80
C VAL A 75 -2.94 -10.55 -10.96
N TYR A 76 -3.18 -10.35 -9.67
CA TYR A 76 -2.19 -9.75 -8.78
C TYR A 76 -0.92 -10.61 -8.70
N TYR A 77 -1.03 -11.93 -8.59
CA TYR A 77 0.13 -12.82 -8.64
C TYR A 77 0.92 -12.65 -9.94
N HIS A 78 0.25 -12.54 -11.08
CA HIS A 78 0.92 -12.26 -12.34
C HIS A 78 1.64 -10.90 -12.30
N LEU A 79 0.98 -9.84 -11.85
CA LEU A 79 1.59 -8.50 -11.76
C LEU A 79 2.83 -8.47 -10.86
N THR A 80 2.83 -9.21 -9.75
CA THR A 80 4.01 -9.31 -8.87
C THR A 80 5.22 -9.98 -9.52
N ARG A 81 5.03 -10.69 -10.64
CA ARG A 81 6.11 -11.36 -11.38
C ARG A 81 6.77 -10.48 -12.42
N ILE A 82 6.17 -9.33 -12.75
CA ILE A 82 6.71 -8.33 -13.67
C ILE A 82 7.98 -7.70 -13.09
N GLU A 83 9.02 -7.52 -13.89
CA GLU A 83 10.34 -7.12 -13.40
C GLU A 83 10.35 -5.69 -12.82
N GLU A 84 9.61 -4.77 -13.43
CA GLU A 84 9.43 -3.39 -12.96
C GLU A 84 8.80 -3.38 -11.56
N ILE A 85 7.77 -4.21 -11.35
CA ILE A 85 7.10 -4.35 -10.05
C ILE A 85 8.04 -5.01 -9.04
N LYS A 86 8.75 -6.07 -9.41
CA LYS A 86 9.76 -6.71 -8.54
C LYS A 86 10.84 -5.73 -8.11
N CYS A 87 11.34 -4.92 -9.03
CA CYS A 87 12.35 -3.90 -8.74
C CYS A 87 11.82 -2.86 -7.75
N PHE A 88 10.58 -2.40 -7.95
CA PHE A 88 9.92 -1.50 -7.01
C PHE A 88 9.77 -2.12 -5.61
N VAL A 89 9.25 -3.35 -5.52
CA VAL A 89 9.08 -4.07 -4.24
C VAL A 89 10.42 -4.30 -3.54
N LYS A 90 11.48 -4.67 -4.27
CA LYS A 90 12.84 -4.76 -3.72
C LYS A 90 13.34 -3.40 -3.22
N GLY A 91 12.99 -2.32 -3.92
CA GLY A 91 13.25 -0.96 -3.47
C GLY A 91 12.58 -0.65 -2.14
N LEU A 92 11.29 -0.96 -2.01
CA LEU A 92 10.52 -0.82 -0.78
C LEU A 92 11.11 -1.62 0.38
N GLN A 93 11.51 -2.88 0.14
CA GLN A 93 12.17 -3.72 1.15
C GLN A 93 13.43 -3.06 1.70
N LYS A 94 14.26 -2.45 0.85
CA LYS A 94 15.50 -1.79 1.26
C LYS A 94 15.28 -0.54 2.12
N ILE A 95 14.18 0.18 1.91
CA ILE A 95 13.90 1.45 2.61
C ILE A 95 12.92 1.32 3.77
N SER A 96 12.42 0.11 4.05
CA SER A 96 11.41 -0.07 5.10
C SER A 96 12.01 0.05 6.50
N LEU A 97 11.25 0.67 7.41
CA LEU A 97 11.67 0.97 8.79
C LEU A 97 11.71 -0.26 9.73
N GLY A 98 11.25 -1.43 9.29
CA GLY A 98 11.15 -2.64 10.12
C GLY A 98 11.92 -3.83 9.54
N SER A 99 12.49 -4.66 10.41
CA SER A 99 13.34 -5.81 10.06
C SER A 99 12.59 -7.13 9.84
N GLY A 100 11.25 -7.12 9.88
CA GLY A 100 10.41 -8.32 9.93
C GLY A 100 9.67 -8.69 8.64
N TYR A 101 10.02 -8.08 7.51
CA TYR A 101 9.30 -8.29 6.25
C TYR A 101 9.92 -9.45 5.48
N ASN A 102 9.23 -10.60 5.49
CA ASN A 102 9.63 -11.79 4.76
C ASN A 102 9.66 -11.52 3.25
N GLU A 103 10.60 -12.13 2.54
CA GLU A 103 10.68 -12.11 1.07
C GLU A 103 9.40 -12.62 0.37
N VAL A 104 8.55 -13.35 1.10
CA VAL A 104 7.28 -13.93 0.63
C VAL A 104 6.08 -13.00 0.93
N LEU A 105 6.19 -11.73 0.59
CA LEU A 105 5.11 -10.73 0.80
C LEU A 105 3.85 -11.04 -0.01
N LEU A 106 4.03 -11.76 -1.11
CA LEU A 106 3.04 -11.87 -2.18
C LEU A 106 1.98 -12.94 -1.89
N ASP A 107 2.19 -13.86 -0.96
CA ASP A 107 1.21 -14.92 -0.66
C ASP A 107 0.31 -14.59 0.55
N LEU A 108 0.51 -13.43 1.18
CA LEU A 108 -0.06 -13.14 2.50
C LEU A 108 -1.48 -12.56 2.44
N ASN A 109 -1.79 -11.73 1.45
CA ASN A 109 -3.17 -11.29 1.20
C ASN A 109 -3.71 -11.99 -0.06
N ASN A 110 -4.57 -12.99 0.15
CA ASN A 110 -5.20 -13.78 -0.91
C ASN A 110 -6.55 -13.23 -1.37
N ASN A 111 -7.04 -12.14 -0.76
CA ASN A 111 -8.27 -11.48 -1.16
C ASN A 111 -8.16 -9.95 -1.12
N PRO A 112 -7.13 -9.34 -1.74
CA PRO A 112 -6.96 -7.90 -1.73
C PRO A 112 -7.97 -7.22 -2.66
N ARG A 113 -8.31 -5.98 -2.34
CA ARG A 113 -9.24 -5.12 -3.08
C ARG A 113 -8.56 -4.30 -4.15
N CYS A 114 -7.27 -4.04 -4.00
CA CYS A 114 -6.44 -3.39 -4.99
C CYS A 114 -5.04 -4.00 -5.01
N PHE A 115 -4.28 -3.70 -6.06
CA PHE A 115 -2.91 -4.18 -6.18
C PHE A 115 -1.97 -3.51 -5.18
N ILE A 116 -1.99 -2.17 -5.12
CA ILE A 116 -1.24 -1.40 -4.12
C ILE A 116 -2.20 -0.52 -3.32
N ALA A 117 -2.08 -0.54 -1.99
CA ALA A 117 -2.80 0.35 -1.08
C ALA A 117 -1.82 1.24 -0.33
N VAL A 118 -2.01 2.55 -0.39
CA VAL A 118 -1.10 3.52 0.23
C VAL A 118 -1.85 4.41 1.23
N GLU A 119 -1.29 4.53 2.43
CA GLU A 119 -1.73 5.48 3.46
C GLU A 119 -0.59 6.47 3.76
N ILE A 120 -0.93 7.74 3.96
CA ILE A 120 0.03 8.82 4.18
C ILE A 120 -0.18 9.42 5.57
N GLU A 121 0.81 9.24 6.42
CA GLU A 121 0.78 9.62 7.82
C GLU A 121 1.64 10.85 8.08
N ASN A 122 0.95 11.95 8.42
CA ASN A 122 1.56 13.24 8.77
C ASN A 122 1.43 13.47 10.28
N THR A 123 0.94 14.64 10.72
CA THR A 123 0.59 14.93 12.12
C THR A 123 -0.24 13.84 12.82
N THR A 124 -1.03 13.07 12.07
CA THR A 124 -1.81 11.93 12.55
C THR A 124 -0.95 10.78 13.09
N ALA A 125 0.29 10.64 12.64
CA ALA A 125 1.23 9.63 13.11
C ALA A 125 1.55 9.75 14.61
N LYS A 126 1.38 10.96 15.19
CA LYS A 126 1.52 11.17 16.65
C LYS A 126 0.53 10.34 17.45
N ASP A 127 -0.64 10.05 16.87
CA ASP A 127 -1.58 9.09 17.43
C ASP A 127 -1.28 7.70 16.87
N VAL A 128 -0.60 6.90 17.69
CA VAL A 128 -0.23 5.52 17.36
C VAL A 128 -1.43 4.66 16.97
N LYS A 129 -2.65 4.98 17.46
CA LYS A 129 -3.87 4.26 17.05
C LYS A 129 -4.21 4.51 15.59
N HIS A 130 -4.07 5.75 15.13
CA HIS A 130 -4.28 6.11 13.73
C HIS A 130 -3.23 5.43 12.84
N LEU A 131 -1.96 5.48 13.22
CA LEU A 131 -0.89 4.83 12.47
C LEU A 131 -1.08 3.31 12.35
N LEU A 132 -1.48 2.64 13.44
CA LEU A 132 -1.83 1.22 13.40
C LEU A 132 -3.05 0.95 12.51
N GLY A 133 -4.03 1.86 12.51
CA GLY A 133 -5.16 1.84 11.59
C GLY A 133 -4.73 1.88 10.13
N SER A 134 -3.82 2.78 9.77
CA SER A 134 -3.28 2.90 8.41
C SER A 134 -2.51 1.67 7.96
N ILE A 135 -1.66 1.11 8.82
CA ILE A 135 -0.99 -0.18 8.55
C ILE A 135 -2.04 -1.29 8.33
N THR A 136 -3.10 -1.31 9.14
CA THR A 136 -4.19 -2.28 9.02
C THR A 136 -4.95 -2.12 7.69
N ASN A 137 -5.32 -0.90 7.31
CA ASN A 137 -6.01 -0.60 6.05
C ASN A 137 -5.16 -1.05 4.85
N CYS A 138 -3.89 -0.68 4.81
CA CYS A 138 -2.95 -1.11 3.78
C CYS A 138 -2.86 -2.64 3.70
N SER A 139 -2.77 -3.32 4.84
CA SER A 139 -2.67 -4.78 4.89
C SER A 139 -3.92 -5.47 4.36
N LEU A 140 -5.11 -4.97 4.73
CA LEU A 140 -6.39 -5.55 4.33
C LEU A 140 -6.71 -5.30 2.85
N LEU A 141 -6.46 -4.09 2.36
CA LEU A 141 -6.88 -3.67 1.02
C LEU A 141 -5.89 -4.09 -0.07
N GLY A 142 -4.59 -3.94 0.18
CA GLY A 142 -3.57 -4.10 -0.84
C GLY A 142 -3.05 -5.52 -0.96
N LYS A 143 -2.72 -5.95 -2.17
CA LYS A 143 -1.74 -7.04 -2.35
C LYS A 143 -0.40 -6.61 -1.78
N ILE A 144 -0.02 -5.36 -2.06
CA ILE A 144 1.11 -4.64 -1.49
C ILE A 144 0.56 -3.43 -0.72
N GLY A 145 0.82 -3.36 0.58
CA GLY A 145 0.51 -2.21 1.41
C GLY A 145 1.72 -1.29 1.55
N ILE A 146 1.51 0.02 1.57
CA ILE A 146 2.56 1.01 1.82
C ILE A 146 2.03 2.06 2.80
N THR A 147 2.64 2.19 3.96
CA THR A 147 2.38 3.29 4.89
C THR A 147 3.55 4.24 4.86
N ILE A 148 3.31 5.46 4.36
CA ILE A 148 4.31 6.51 4.25
C ILE A 148 4.21 7.39 5.49
N ILE A 149 5.29 7.52 6.25
CA ILE A 149 5.34 8.39 7.43
C ILE A 149 6.21 9.60 7.11
N PHE A 150 5.69 10.80 7.39
CA PHE A 150 6.47 12.03 7.30
C PHE A 150 7.67 11.97 8.26
N ASP A 151 8.83 12.45 7.79
CA ASP A 151 10.12 12.22 8.45
C ASP A 151 10.14 12.69 9.92
N GLU A 152 9.43 13.78 10.23
CA GLU A 152 9.32 14.31 11.60
C GLU A 152 8.55 13.40 12.58
N TYR A 153 7.89 12.33 12.11
CA TYR A 153 7.12 11.39 12.93
C TYR A 153 7.63 9.94 12.88
N LEU A 154 8.80 9.70 12.29
CA LEU A 154 9.33 8.34 12.12
C LEU A 154 9.50 7.57 13.43
N ASP A 155 9.83 8.25 14.53
CA ASP A 155 10.04 7.60 15.82
C ASP A 155 8.75 6.95 16.36
N TYR A 156 7.58 7.50 16.05
CA TYR A 156 6.29 6.86 16.39
C TYR A 156 6.11 5.56 15.61
N GLY A 157 6.46 5.55 14.32
CA GLY A 157 6.46 4.37 13.47
C GLY A 157 7.42 3.29 13.96
N ARG A 158 8.67 3.65 14.29
CA ARG A 158 9.67 2.71 14.82
C ARG A 158 9.17 2.02 16.09
N ARG A 159 8.69 2.80 17.06
CA ARG A 159 8.17 2.26 18.33
C ARG A 159 6.99 1.32 18.13
N LEU A 160 6.08 1.66 17.21
CA LEU A 160 4.96 0.78 16.88
C LEU A 160 5.45 -0.54 16.26
N LEU A 161 6.37 -0.48 15.30
CA LEU A 161 6.93 -1.66 14.64
C LEU A 161 7.69 -2.56 15.62
N GLU A 162 8.46 -1.98 16.55
CA GLU A 162 9.13 -2.71 17.64
C GLU A 162 8.11 -3.44 18.52
N TYR A 163 7.00 -2.78 18.87
CA TYR A 163 5.94 -3.39 19.66
C TYR A 163 5.24 -4.53 18.90
N LEU A 164 4.97 -4.35 17.60
CA LEU A 164 4.39 -5.39 16.76
C LEU A 164 5.34 -6.60 16.64
N ALA A 165 6.64 -6.36 16.48
CA ALA A 165 7.65 -7.41 16.47
C ALA A 165 7.70 -8.15 17.81
N PHE A 166 7.62 -7.44 18.94
CA PHE A 166 7.48 -8.04 20.26
C PHE A 166 6.22 -8.90 20.35
N ALA A 167 5.05 -8.38 19.95
CA ALA A 167 3.78 -9.09 20.00
C ALA A 167 3.82 -10.40 19.19
N LYS A 168 4.44 -10.39 17.99
CA LYS A 168 4.69 -11.59 17.19
C LYS A 168 5.62 -12.57 17.91
N ARG A 169 6.73 -12.08 18.48
CA ARG A 169 7.71 -12.91 19.22
C ARG A 169 7.08 -13.64 20.41
N VAL A 170 6.21 -12.96 21.15
CA VAL A 170 5.48 -13.56 22.29
C VAL A 170 4.18 -14.26 21.88
N LYS A 171 3.96 -14.49 20.58
CA LYS A 171 2.80 -15.21 20.02
C LYS A 171 1.43 -14.60 20.37
N LYS A 172 1.37 -13.28 20.61
CA LYS A 172 0.11 -12.51 20.77
C LYS A 172 -0.56 -12.17 19.44
N ALA A 173 0.17 -12.31 18.33
CA ALA A 173 -0.28 -12.03 16.98
C ALA A 173 0.25 -13.10 16.01
N SER A 174 -0.45 -13.28 14.88
CA SER A 174 0.03 -14.13 13.79
C SER A 174 1.39 -13.64 13.27
N LYS A 175 2.25 -14.57 12.85
CA LYS A 175 3.54 -14.25 12.22
C LYS A 175 3.35 -13.39 10.96
N ASP A 176 2.27 -13.66 10.24
CA ASP A 176 1.93 -13.04 8.97
C ASP A 176 1.19 -11.70 9.11
N LEU A 177 0.86 -11.29 10.34
CA LEU A 177 0.16 -10.03 10.60
C LEU A 177 0.95 -8.86 9.97
N PHE A 178 0.30 -8.11 9.08
CA PHE A 178 0.89 -6.98 8.35
C PHE A 178 2.12 -7.35 7.50
N GLY A 179 2.29 -8.63 7.18
CA GLY A 179 3.46 -9.07 6.44
C GLY A 179 3.48 -8.57 4.99
N ASN A 180 2.37 -8.05 4.45
CA ASN A 180 2.30 -7.45 3.11
C ASN A 180 2.46 -5.91 3.10
N VAL A 181 2.78 -5.28 4.24
CA VAL A 181 2.83 -3.81 4.35
C VAL A 181 4.26 -3.33 4.50
N PHE A 182 4.66 -2.35 3.71
CA PHE A 182 5.89 -1.60 3.87
C PHE A 182 5.64 -0.31 4.61
N VAL A 183 6.29 -0.13 5.76
CA VAL A 183 6.31 1.17 6.43
C VAL A 183 7.61 1.88 6.04
N VAL A 184 7.50 3.06 5.44
CA VAL A 184 8.63 3.80 4.84
C VAL A 184 8.56 5.27 5.25
N SER A 185 9.69 5.96 5.22
CA SER A 185 9.70 7.41 5.38
C SER A 185 9.33 8.13 4.08
N LYS A 186 8.78 9.35 4.19
CA LYS A 186 8.51 10.24 3.06
C LYS A 186 9.78 10.46 2.23
N SER A 187 10.88 10.90 2.84
CA SER A 187 12.14 11.13 2.13
C SER A 187 12.64 9.94 1.31
N CYS A 188 12.54 8.71 1.86
CA CYS A 188 13.00 7.52 1.17
C CYS A 188 12.08 7.11 0.00
N ILE A 189 10.75 7.20 0.17
CA ILE A 189 9.83 6.89 -0.93
C ILE A 189 9.89 7.95 -2.02
N ASP A 190 10.11 9.22 -1.65
CA ASP A 190 10.31 10.31 -2.59
C ASP A 190 11.54 10.07 -3.46
N HIS A 191 12.65 9.61 -2.87
CA HIS A 191 13.83 9.21 -3.62
C HIS A 191 13.55 8.02 -4.56
N LEU A 192 12.84 6.99 -4.07
CA LEU A 192 12.51 5.80 -4.85
C LEU A 192 11.63 6.13 -6.07
N LEU A 193 10.66 7.02 -5.91
CA LEU A 193 9.71 7.44 -6.94
C LEU A 193 10.15 8.71 -7.69
N GLN A 194 11.32 9.26 -7.38
CA GLN A 194 11.84 10.51 -7.93
C GLN A 194 10.82 11.66 -7.79
N ILE A 195 10.21 11.80 -6.62
CA ILE A 195 9.37 12.94 -6.25
C ILE A 195 10.30 14.10 -5.88
N SER A 196 10.15 15.23 -6.57
CA SER A 196 10.84 16.48 -6.26
C SER A 196 9.85 17.42 -5.58
N GLU A 197 10.32 18.17 -4.57
CA GLU A 197 9.54 19.19 -3.87
C GLU A 197 9.22 20.41 -4.73
#